data_AF-A0A1H8GGX0-F1
#
_entry.id   AF-A0A1H8GGX0-F1
#
_cell.length_a   1.000
_cell.length_b   1.000
_cell.length_c   1.000
_cell.angle_alpha   90.00
_cell.angle_beta   90.00
_cell.angle_gamma   90.00
#
_symmetry.space_group_name_H-M   'P 1'
#
loop_
_entity.id
_entity.type
_entity.pdbx_description
1 polymer ?
#
loop_
_entity_poly.entity_id
_entity_poly.type
_entity_poly.pdbx_seq_one_letter_code
_entity_poly.pdbx_strand_id
1 'polypeptide(L)'
;MADRRLPAALAGLIAVSLAGPLAAQAVIDDRVTRTDDLPTWQLQRDRKRMLNDGYLSFPEMRALADAGDGLAAFRYANRLMELDNADDLVGDAALYYASAVFTGRDYALGPLIRILERPGLDVSDKRLDHLENAMRTMAVQGYPEAGEALARFYETGEPFGRHPDRARSLLLERAEAGDGAAALRIGSNALQNPGAVAPDRLRGILSLAAEDGDTLGTRTAARSLLAQLDARNDDTGKDTQ
;
A
#
# COMPACT_ATOMS: atom_id res chain seq x y z
N MET A 1 31.27 -32.91 -30.02
CA MET A 1 30.83 -31.76 -30.85
C MET A 1 29.32 -31.69 -30.70
N ALA A 2 28.80 -30.85 -29.79
CA ALA A 2 28.28 -29.50 -30.05
C ALA A 2 27.22 -29.53 -31.18
N ASP A 3 25.96 -29.13 -30.98
CA ASP A 3 25.56 -27.84 -30.43
C ASP A 3 24.08 -27.81 -29.96
N ARG A 4 23.81 -26.79 -29.16
CA ARG A 4 22.71 -26.48 -28.26
C ARG A 4 21.81 -25.43 -28.93
N ARG A 5 20.48 -25.62 -29.03
CA ARG A 5 19.54 -24.49 -29.23
C ARG A 5 18.27 -24.65 -28.39
N LEU A 6 18.03 -23.59 -27.62
CA LEU A 6 17.07 -23.40 -26.55
C LEU A 6 15.62 -23.27 -27.06
N PRO A 7 14.58 -23.60 -26.27
CA PRO A 7 13.25 -23.07 -26.51
C PRO A 7 13.17 -21.62 -25.99
N ALA A 8 12.72 -20.72 -26.85
CA ALA A 8 12.40 -19.34 -26.51
C ALA A 8 11.12 -19.31 -25.66
N ALA A 9 11.24 -18.97 -24.38
CA ALA A 9 10.11 -18.53 -23.57
C ALA A 9 9.87 -17.05 -23.89
N LEU A 10 8.78 -16.75 -24.61
CA LEU A 10 8.27 -15.39 -24.73
C LEU A 10 7.79 -14.93 -23.34
N ALA A 11 8.58 -14.09 -22.68
CA ALA A 11 8.08 -13.24 -21.60
C ALA A 11 7.17 -12.16 -22.21
N GLY A 12 5.88 -12.21 -21.92
CA GLY A 12 4.92 -11.20 -22.35
C GLY A 12 5.08 -9.92 -21.54
N LEU A 13 5.66 -8.89 -22.15
CA LEU A 13 5.67 -7.53 -21.62
C LEU A 13 4.25 -6.94 -21.79
N ILE A 14 3.48 -6.83 -20.71
CA ILE A 14 2.28 -5.97 -20.71
C ILE A 14 2.71 -4.60 -20.19
N ALA A 15 2.97 -3.69 -21.13
CA ALA A 15 3.16 -2.27 -20.81
C ALA A 15 1.79 -1.61 -20.66
N VAL A 16 1.32 -1.41 -19.43
CA VAL A 16 0.23 -0.47 -19.16
C VAL A 16 0.83 0.93 -19.16
N SER A 17 0.61 1.67 -20.24
CA SER A 17 0.99 3.08 -20.35
C SER A 17 -0.10 3.93 -19.69
N LEU A 18 0.17 4.42 -18.48
CA LEU A 18 -0.53 5.56 -17.89
C LEU A 18 0.42 6.75 -17.93
N ALA A 19 -0.01 7.82 -18.59
CA ALA A 19 0.78 9.03 -18.83
C ALA A 19 0.94 9.86 -17.55
N GLY A 20 2.20 10.16 -17.16
CA GLY A 20 2.57 11.12 -16.12
C GLY A 20 4.06 10.98 -15.72
N PRO A 21 4.82 12.05 -15.41
CA PRO A 21 6.26 11.98 -15.22
C PRO A 21 6.59 11.54 -13.79
N LEU A 22 6.46 10.25 -13.53
CA LEU A 22 7.27 9.55 -12.55
C LEU A 22 7.81 8.36 -13.30
N ALA A 23 9.13 8.31 -13.47
CA ALA A 23 9.80 7.22 -14.15
C ALA A 23 9.29 5.90 -13.58
N ALA A 24 8.44 5.21 -14.33
CA ALA A 24 8.08 3.84 -14.07
C ALA A 24 9.37 3.04 -14.27
N GLN A 25 10.18 2.92 -13.21
CA GLN A 25 11.19 1.88 -13.14
C GLN A 25 10.46 0.57 -13.40
N ALA A 26 10.83 -0.13 -14.47
CA ALA A 26 10.31 -1.46 -14.75
C ALA A 26 10.56 -2.32 -13.51
N VAL A 27 9.50 -2.57 -12.75
CA VAL A 27 9.50 -3.53 -11.67
C VAL A 27 9.71 -4.88 -12.33
N ILE A 28 10.86 -5.52 -12.05
CA ILE A 28 11.02 -6.94 -12.37
C ILE A 28 9.98 -7.67 -11.53
N ASP A 29 8.97 -8.20 -12.21
CA ASP A 29 7.87 -8.90 -11.58
C ASP A 29 8.25 -10.36 -11.33
N ASP A 30 9.12 -10.59 -10.36
CA ASP A 30 9.55 -11.93 -9.94
C ASP A 30 8.49 -12.64 -9.08
N ARG A 31 7.21 -12.26 -9.20
CA ARG A 31 6.13 -12.87 -8.41
C ARG A 31 5.92 -14.32 -8.85
N VAL A 32 5.99 -15.24 -7.90
CA VAL A 32 5.74 -16.66 -8.17
C VAL A 32 4.23 -16.92 -8.15
N THR A 33 3.61 -17.03 -9.33
CA THR A 33 2.17 -17.31 -9.49
C THR A 33 1.91 -18.81 -9.56
N ARG A 34 2.76 -19.55 -10.25
CA ARG A 34 2.71 -20.99 -10.44
C ARG A 34 3.96 -21.64 -9.88
N THR A 35 3.87 -22.92 -9.55
CA THR A 35 5.03 -23.65 -9.02
C THR A 35 6.19 -23.66 -10.01
N ASP A 36 5.93 -23.80 -11.30
CA ASP A 36 6.95 -23.88 -12.34
C ASP A 36 7.63 -22.54 -12.67
N ASP A 37 7.15 -21.42 -12.10
CA ASP A 37 7.86 -20.13 -12.12
C ASP A 37 9.15 -20.21 -11.28
N LEU A 38 9.26 -21.17 -10.35
CA LEU A 38 10.44 -21.32 -9.48
C LEU A 38 11.63 -21.94 -10.25
N PRO A 39 12.85 -21.39 -10.08
CA PRO A 39 13.99 -21.67 -10.95
C PRO A 39 14.63 -23.05 -10.74
N THR A 40 14.34 -23.74 -9.64
CA THR A 40 14.95 -25.03 -9.32
C THR A 40 13.90 -26.07 -8.95
N TRP A 41 14.18 -27.34 -9.29
CA TRP A 41 13.34 -28.47 -8.89
C TRP A 41 13.15 -28.54 -7.37
N GLN A 42 14.18 -28.14 -6.61
CA GLN A 42 14.12 -28.10 -5.15
C GLN A 42 13.06 -27.11 -4.67
N LEU A 43 13.07 -25.87 -5.17
CA LEU A 43 12.06 -24.86 -4.82
C LEU A 43 10.67 -25.29 -5.28
N GLN A 44 10.55 -25.86 -6.48
CA GLN A 44 9.27 -26.39 -6.98
C GLN A 44 8.70 -27.48 -6.06
N ARG A 45 9.56 -28.40 -5.59
CA ARG A 45 9.19 -29.43 -4.61
C ARG A 45 8.77 -28.83 -3.28
N ASP A 46 9.52 -27.86 -2.78
CA ASP A 46 9.24 -27.22 -1.49
C ASP A 46 7.93 -26.43 -1.52
N ARG A 47 7.66 -25.69 -2.60
CA ARG A 47 6.37 -25.01 -2.77
C ARG A 47 5.21 -26.00 -2.84
N LYS A 48 5.35 -27.12 -3.56
CA LYS A 48 4.32 -28.18 -3.57
C LYS A 48 4.08 -28.72 -2.16
N ARG A 49 5.13 -28.95 -1.37
CA ARG A 49 4.99 -29.39 0.02
C ARG A 49 4.27 -28.33 0.87
N MET A 50 4.66 -27.05 0.74
CA MET A 50 4.02 -25.94 1.45
C MET A 50 2.52 -25.80 1.14
N LEU A 51 2.14 -25.94 -0.14
CA LEU A 51 0.74 -25.85 -0.59
C LEU A 51 -0.12 -27.04 -0.13
N ASN A 52 0.50 -28.16 0.23
CA ASN A 52 -0.16 -29.32 0.83
C ASN A 52 0.00 -29.35 2.37
N ASP A 53 0.26 -28.18 2.99
CA ASP A 53 0.50 -28.01 4.43
C ASP A 53 1.58 -28.90 5.04
N GLY A 54 2.50 -29.37 4.20
CA GLY A 54 3.70 -30.07 4.66
C GLY A 54 4.67 -29.11 5.31
N TYR A 55 5.35 -29.59 6.36
CA TYR A 55 6.35 -28.83 7.07
C TYR A 55 7.52 -28.42 6.15
N LEU A 56 7.90 -27.13 6.23
CA LEU A 56 9.16 -26.60 5.70
C LEU A 56 10.06 -26.17 6.86
N SER A 57 11.33 -26.51 6.76
CA SER A 57 12.36 -25.93 7.63
C SER A 57 12.51 -24.43 7.39
N PHE A 58 13.17 -23.75 8.32
CA PHE A 58 13.42 -22.31 8.24
C PHE A 58 14.16 -21.91 6.95
N PRO A 59 15.26 -22.60 6.55
CA PRO A 59 15.98 -22.28 5.30
C PRO A 59 15.15 -22.56 4.04
N GLU A 60 14.35 -23.62 4.02
CA GLU A 60 13.50 -23.94 2.86
C GLU A 60 12.41 -22.88 2.64
N MET A 61 11.76 -22.43 3.73
CA MET A 61 10.74 -21.39 3.67
C MET A 61 11.34 -20.04 3.26
N ARG A 62 12.51 -19.69 3.81
CA ARG A 62 13.27 -18.51 3.40
C ARG A 62 13.61 -18.55 1.92
N ALA A 63 14.12 -19.68 1.42
CA ALA A 63 14.51 -19.82 0.02
C ALA A 63 13.33 -19.64 -0.94
N LEU A 64 12.13 -20.07 -0.57
CA LEU A 64 10.91 -19.78 -1.33
C LEU A 64 10.55 -18.29 -1.28
N ALA A 65 10.59 -17.68 -0.10
CA ALA A 65 10.31 -16.25 0.06
C ALA A 65 11.29 -15.37 -0.75
N ASP A 66 12.58 -15.67 -0.67
CA ASP A 66 13.66 -15.02 -1.43
C ASP A 66 13.50 -15.23 -2.95
N ALA A 67 12.83 -16.32 -3.36
CA ALA A 67 12.50 -16.58 -4.76
C ALA A 67 11.21 -15.90 -5.23
N GLY A 68 10.58 -15.04 -4.42
CA GLY A 68 9.38 -14.29 -4.79
C GLY A 68 8.05 -14.99 -4.48
N ASP A 69 8.05 -16.08 -3.69
CA ASP A 69 6.82 -16.71 -3.22
C ASP A 69 6.19 -15.90 -2.08
N GLY A 70 5.12 -15.17 -2.40
CA GLY A 70 4.39 -14.34 -1.43
C GLY A 70 3.80 -15.08 -0.22
N LEU A 71 3.35 -16.32 -0.39
CA LEU A 71 2.82 -17.11 0.73
C LEU A 71 3.96 -17.56 1.64
N ALA A 72 5.09 -17.97 1.05
CA ALA A 72 6.28 -18.29 1.83
C ALA A 72 6.81 -17.05 2.55
N ALA A 73 6.83 -15.89 1.90
CA ALA A 73 7.24 -14.63 2.52
C ALA A 73 6.38 -14.29 3.74
N PHE A 74 5.06 -14.38 3.63
CA PHE A 74 4.16 -14.18 4.78
C PHE A 74 4.42 -15.20 5.90
N ARG A 75 4.46 -16.51 5.57
CA ARG A 75 4.69 -17.56 6.57
C ARG A 75 6.05 -17.41 7.25
N TYR A 76 7.07 -16.99 6.50
CA TYR A 76 8.40 -16.74 7.02
C TYR A 76 8.43 -15.52 7.95
N ALA A 77 7.78 -14.42 7.56
CA ALA A 77 7.62 -13.24 8.40
C ALA A 77 6.93 -13.58 9.73
N ASN A 78 5.83 -14.35 9.71
CA ASN A 78 5.17 -14.80 10.93
C ASN A 78 6.13 -15.61 11.81
N ARG A 79 6.88 -16.54 11.21
CA ARG A 79 7.82 -17.39 11.94
C ARG A 79 8.97 -16.59 12.56
N LEU A 80 9.43 -15.51 11.92
CA LEU A 80 10.39 -14.57 12.50
C LEU A 80 9.80 -13.88 13.75
N MET A 81 8.53 -13.48 13.68
CA MET A 81 7.83 -12.81 14.77
C MET A 81 7.46 -13.73 15.94
N GLU A 82 7.57 -15.05 15.76
CA GLU A 82 7.32 -16.07 16.80
C GLU A 82 8.60 -16.48 17.56
N LEU A 83 9.77 -16.01 17.15
CA LEU A 83 11.04 -16.32 17.81
C LEU A 83 11.21 -15.52 19.11
N ASP A 84 11.94 -16.08 20.08
CA ASP A 84 12.23 -15.40 21.35
C ASP A 84 12.98 -14.08 21.16
N ASN A 85 13.74 -13.95 20.07
CA ASN A 85 14.47 -12.74 19.69
C ASN A 85 13.75 -11.95 18.57
N ALA A 86 12.42 -12.03 18.49
CA ALA A 86 11.64 -11.37 17.44
C ALA A 86 11.94 -9.88 17.29
N ASP A 87 12.25 -9.17 18.39
CA ASP A 87 12.56 -7.73 18.36
C ASP A 87 13.77 -7.39 17.48
N ASP A 88 14.79 -8.25 17.44
CA ASP A 88 15.96 -8.06 16.57
C ASP A 88 15.64 -8.33 15.09
N LEU A 89 14.50 -8.97 14.81
CA LEU A 89 14.11 -9.48 13.49
C LEU A 89 12.94 -8.71 12.87
N VAL A 90 12.43 -7.68 13.55
CA VAL A 90 11.28 -6.88 13.12
C VAL A 90 11.50 -6.27 11.73
N GLY A 91 12.69 -5.72 11.48
CA GLY A 91 13.04 -5.14 10.18
C GLY A 91 13.07 -6.18 9.05
N ASP A 92 13.55 -7.39 9.35
CA ASP A 92 13.54 -8.49 8.38
C ASP A 92 12.10 -8.98 8.14
N ALA A 93 11.30 -9.14 9.19
CA ALA A 93 9.89 -9.51 9.07
C ALA A 93 9.11 -8.49 8.24
N ALA A 94 9.35 -7.18 8.42
CA ALA A 94 8.75 -6.11 7.62
C ALA A 94 9.03 -6.30 6.12
N LEU A 95 10.27 -6.63 5.75
CA LEU A 95 10.66 -6.86 4.36
C LEU A 95 9.87 -8.02 3.74
N TYR A 96 9.70 -9.11 4.47
CA TYR A 96 8.94 -10.27 3.98
C TYR A 96 7.42 -10.02 3.97
N TYR A 97 6.86 -9.27 4.93
CA TYR A 97 5.48 -8.83 4.82
C TYR A 97 5.28 -7.90 3.62
N ALA A 98 6.17 -6.95 3.36
CA ALA A 98 6.12 -6.10 2.18
C ALA A 98 6.20 -6.91 0.88
N SER A 99 7.04 -7.95 0.83
CA SER A 99 7.12 -8.87 -0.31
C SER A 99 5.81 -9.66 -0.51
N ALA A 100 5.19 -10.12 0.57
CA ALA A 100 3.89 -10.78 0.52
C ALA A 100 2.80 -9.83 0.01
N VAL A 101 2.75 -8.60 0.55
CA VAL A 101 1.85 -7.54 0.11
C VAL A 101 2.02 -7.26 -1.40
N PHE A 102 3.27 -7.10 -1.85
CA PHE A 102 3.59 -6.82 -3.26
C PHE A 102 3.11 -7.90 -4.23
N THR A 103 3.01 -9.14 -3.77
CA THR A 103 2.53 -10.30 -4.54
C THR A 103 1.01 -10.53 -4.39
N GLY A 104 0.28 -9.53 -3.86
CA GLY A 104 -1.17 -9.54 -3.71
C GLY A 104 -1.65 -10.32 -2.48
N ARG A 105 -0.82 -10.49 -1.45
CA ARG A 105 -1.24 -11.04 -0.15
C ARG A 105 -1.61 -9.91 0.79
N ASP A 106 -2.78 -9.33 0.55
CA ASP A 106 -3.36 -8.24 1.35
C ASP A 106 -3.42 -8.52 2.85
N TYR A 107 -3.63 -9.76 3.28
CA TYR A 107 -3.58 -10.14 4.70
C TYR A 107 -2.22 -9.88 5.39
N ALA A 108 -1.14 -9.68 4.63
CA ALA A 108 0.16 -9.26 5.16
C ALA A 108 0.27 -7.75 5.43
N LEU A 109 -0.68 -6.95 4.93
CA LEU A 109 -0.68 -5.49 5.08
C LEU A 109 -0.86 -5.06 6.54
N GLY A 110 -1.78 -5.69 7.27
CA GLY A 110 -2.02 -5.37 8.68
C GLY A 110 -0.78 -5.58 9.57
N PRO A 111 -0.11 -6.76 9.52
CA PRO A 111 1.17 -6.97 10.18
C PRO A 111 2.26 -5.99 9.77
N LEU A 112 2.38 -5.66 8.48
CA LEU A 112 3.34 -4.66 8.00
C LEU A 112 3.09 -3.28 8.63
N ILE A 113 1.85 -2.79 8.59
CA ILE A 113 1.47 -1.50 9.19
C ILE A 113 1.81 -1.48 10.68
N ARG A 114 1.49 -2.55 11.42
CA ARG A 114 1.81 -2.67 12.85
C ARG A 114 3.31 -2.58 13.14
N ILE A 115 4.15 -3.12 12.26
CA ILE A 115 5.61 -2.98 12.40
C ILE A 115 6.04 -1.54 12.09
N LEU A 116 5.53 -0.94 11.02
CA LEU A 116 5.84 0.45 10.64
C LEU A 116 5.39 1.47 11.69
N GLU A 117 4.35 1.15 12.47
CA GLU A 117 3.87 1.97 13.59
C GLU A 117 4.75 1.85 14.85
N ARG A 118 5.72 0.92 14.90
CA ARG A 118 6.61 0.78 16.05
C ARG A 118 7.54 1.99 16.17
N PRO A 119 7.56 2.69 17.32
CA PRO A 119 8.53 3.75 17.56
C PRO A 119 9.96 3.21 17.51
N GLY A 120 10.86 3.96 16.87
CA GLY A 120 12.28 3.59 16.81
C GLY A 120 12.56 2.33 16.00
N LEU A 121 11.73 2.04 14.99
CA LEU A 121 11.98 0.95 14.03
C LEU A 121 13.36 1.12 13.38
N ASP A 122 14.30 0.24 13.75
CA ASP A 122 15.67 0.27 13.21
C ASP A 122 15.73 -0.49 11.87
N VAL A 123 15.60 0.27 10.79
CA VAL A 123 15.65 -0.24 9.41
C VAL A 123 16.46 0.75 8.58
N SER A 124 17.43 0.25 7.81
CA SER A 124 18.23 1.10 6.91
C SER A 124 17.35 1.86 5.90
N ASP A 125 17.73 3.08 5.51
CA ASP A 125 17.00 3.91 4.53
C ASP A 125 16.58 3.15 3.26
N LYS A 126 17.49 2.38 2.66
CA LYS A 126 17.18 1.57 1.46
C LYS A 126 16.05 0.57 1.67
N ARG A 127 15.97 -0.01 2.87
CA ARG A 127 14.89 -0.94 3.23
C ARG A 127 13.60 -0.14 3.50
N LEU A 128 13.67 1.01 4.16
CA LEU A 128 12.52 1.89 4.34
C LEU A 128 11.92 2.34 2.99
N ASP A 129 12.73 2.71 2.01
CA ASP A 129 12.27 3.05 0.65
C ASP A 129 11.47 1.90 0.02
N HIS A 130 11.91 0.66 0.24
CA HIS A 130 11.22 -0.52 -0.26
C HIS A 130 9.87 -0.74 0.43
N LEU A 131 9.81 -0.55 1.76
CA LEU A 131 8.57 -0.65 2.54
C LEU A 131 7.59 0.46 2.15
N GLU A 132 8.07 1.70 1.97
CA GLU A 132 7.27 2.83 1.49
C GLU A 132 6.69 2.53 0.10
N ASN A 133 7.51 2.01 -0.81
CA ASN A 133 7.05 1.68 -2.16
C ASN A 133 5.99 0.57 -2.16
N ALA A 134 6.12 -0.44 -1.30
CA ALA A 134 5.08 -1.47 -1.13
C ALA A 134 3.76 -0.84 -0.64
N MET A 135 3.81 0.02 0.37
CA MET A 135 2.64 0.74 0.88
C MET A 135 1.99 1.64 -0.17
N ARG A 136 2.80 2.39 -0.93
CA ARG A 136 2.33 3.24 -2.04
C ARG A 136 1.63 2.42 -3.11
N THR A 137 2.21 1.28 -3.47
CA THR A 137 1.63 0.37 -4.48
C THR A 137 0.24 -0.10 -4.05
N MET A 138 0.09 -0.52 -2.79
CA MET A 138 -1.21 -0.94 -2.26
C MET A 138 -2.22 0.22 -2.21
N ALA A 139 -1.78 1.40 -1.79
CA ALA A 139 -2.64 2.58 -1.79
C ALA A 139 -3.20 2.89 -3.18
N VAL A 140 -2.37 2.83 -4.22
CA VAL A 140 -2.78 3.05 -5.63
C VAL A 140 -3.66 1.91 -6.15
N GLN A 141 -3.45 0.68 -5.69
CA GLN A 141 -4.32 -0.46 -6.01
C GLN A 141 -5.69 -0.41 -5.32
N GLY A 142 -5.96 0.63 -4.53
CA GLY A 142 -7.25 0.86 -3.89
C GLY A 142 -7.41 0.17 -2.55
N TYR A 143 -6.31 -0.22 -1.87
CA TYR A 143 -6.36 -0.70 -0.49
C TYR A 143 -6.44 0.48 0.48
N PRO A 144 -7.62 0.78 1.07
CA PRO A 144 -7.82 2.02 1.84
C PRO A 144 -6.95 2.08 3.08
N GLU A 145 -6.70 0.93 3.73
CA GLU A 145 -5.86 0.84 4.93
C GLU A 145 -4.41 1.23 4.62
N ALA A 146 -3.88 0.84 3.46
CA ALA A 146 -2.53 1.20 3.03
C ALA A 146 -2.42 2.70 2.78
N GLY A 147 -3.40 3.26 2.05
CA GLY A 147 -3.43 4.70 1.80
C GLY A 147 -3.58 5.52 3.07
N GLU A 148 -4.36 5.05 4.04
CA GLU A 148 -4.58 5.76 5.30
C GLU A 148 -3.32 5.72 6.16
N ALA A 149 -2.73 4.54 6.33
CA ALA A 149 -1.48 4.39 7.06
C ALA A 149 -0.37 5.24 6.44
N LEU A 150 -0.20 5.19 5.12
CA LEU A 150 0.82 5.96 4.43
C LEU A 150 0.64 7.47 4.60
N ALA A 151 -0.59 7.97 4.50
CA ALA A 151 -0.86 9.38 4.71
C ALA A 151 -0.57 9.82 6.17
N ARG A 152 -0.88 8.96 7.16
CA ARG A 152 -0.49 9.19 8.56
C ARG A 152 1.03 9.20 8.73
N PHE A 153 1.76 8.25 8.15
CA PHE A 153 3.23 8.17 8.25
C PHE A 153 3.90 9.43 7.68
N TYR A 154 3.40 9.96 6.57
CA TYR A 154 3.88 11.23 6.02
C TYR A 154 3.54 12.45 6.89
N GLU A 155 2.43 12.43 7.63
CA GLU A 155 2.05 13.52 8.54
C GLU A 155 2.90 13.54 9.82
N THR A 156 3.09 12.36 10.43
CA THR A 156 3.87 12.19 11.66
C THR A 156 5.37 12.28 11.40
N GLY A 157 5.80 11.85 10.22
CA GLY A 157 7.19 11.75 9.82
C GLY A 157 7.86 10.43 10.14
N GLU A 158 7.16 9.48 10.74
CA GLU A 158 7.69 8.17 11.10
C GLU A 158 6.93 7.08 10.32
N PRO A 159 7.63 6.09 9.72
CA PRO A 159 9.08 5.96 9.62
C PRO A 159 9.69 6.62 8.36
N PHE A 160 8.89 7.24 7.49
CA PHE A 160 9.31 7.65 6.13
C PHE A 160 9.78 9.12 6.01
N GLY A 161 9.92 9.82 7.12
CA GLY A 161 10.14 11.26 7.13
C GLY A 161 8.84 12.06 6.90
N ARG A 162 8.86 13.33 7.30
CA ARG A 162 7.67 14.20 7.29
C ARG A 162 7.44 14.81 5.90
N HIS A 163 6.34 14.43 5.26
CA HIS A 163 5.95 14.84 3.90
C HIS A 163 4.47 15.26 3.82
N PRO A 164 4.05 16.36 4.49
CA PRO A 164 2.64 16.75 4.57
C PRO A 164 2.00 17.01 3.19
N ASP A 165 2.77 17.51 2.23
CA ASP A 165 2.28 17.73 0.86
C ASP A 165 1.99 16.40 0.13
N ARG A 166 2.79 15.36 0.38
CA ARG A 166 2.54 14.01 -0.16
C ARG A 166 1.32 13.38 0.48
N ALA A 167 1.18 13.51 1.81
CA ALA A 167 -0.02 13.05 2.53
C ALA A 167 -1.29 13.68 1.96
N ARG A 168 -1.26 15.00 1.77
CA ARG A 168 -2.38 15.76 1.21
C ARG A 168 -2.69 15.38 -0.22
N SER A 169 -1.67 15.22 -1.07
CA SER A 169 -1.85 14.82 -2.47
C SER A 169 -2.46 13.42 -2.57
N LEU A 170 -1.97 12.47 -1.77
CA LEU A 170 -2.49 11.10 -1.69
C LEU A 170 -3.96 11.07 -1.24
N LEU A 171 -4.32 11.86 -0.21
CA LEU A 171 -5.72 11.96 0.22
C LEU A 171 -6.63 12.55 -0.84
N LEU A 172 -6.17 13.57 -1.56
CA LEU A 172 -6.95 14.18 -2.64
C LEU A 172 -7.21 13.17 -3.75
N GLU A 173 -6.17 12.46 -4.22
CA GLU A 173 -6.30 11.43 -5.25
C GLU A 173 -7.28 10.32 -4.82
N ARG A 174 -7.16 9.84 -3.59
CA ARG A 174 -8.08 8.82 -3.04
C ARG A 174 -9.52 9.33 -2.95
N ALA A 175 -9.71 10.54 -2.43
CA ALA A 175 -11.03 11.14 -2.28
C ALA A 175 -11.71 11.35 -3.65
N GLU A 176 -10.94 11.73 -4.67
CA GLU A 176 -11.41 11.85 -6.05
C GLU A 176 -11.72 10.49 -6.70
N ALA A 177 -11.03 9.44 -6.28
CA ALA A 177 -11.33 8.06 -6.66
C ALA A 177 -12.54 7.45 -5.91
N GLY A 178 -13.21 8.21 -5.03
CA GLY A 178 -14.39 7.76 -4.30
C GLY A 178 -14.12 7.23 -2.89
N ASP A 179 -12.89 7.33 -2.39
CA ASP A 179 -12.58 6.96 -1.00
C ASP A 179 -13.24 7.93 -0.02
N GLY A 180 -14.34 7.48 0.57
CA GLY A 180 -15.13 8.31 1.46
C GLY A 180 -14.41 8.71 2.75
N ALA A 181 -13.50 7.88 3.27
CA ALA A 181 -12.70 8.24 4.45
C ALA A 181 -11.72 9.37 4.12
N ALA A 182 -11.06 9.30 2.96
CA ALA A 182 -10.21 10.37 2.46
C ALA A 182 -11.00 11.66 2.21
N ALA A 183 -12.21 11.56 1.64
CA ALA A 183 -13.09 12.69 1.39
C ALA A 183 -13.48 13.43 2.68
N LEU A 184 -13.86 12.71 3.73
CA LEU A 184 -14.18 13.31 5.03
C LEU A 184 -12.97 13.99 5.67
N ARG A 185 -11.78 13.41 5.53
CA ARG A 185 -10.54 13.96 6.07
C ARG A 185 -10.16 15.26 5.37
N ILE A 186 -10.26 15.29 4.04
CA ILE A 186 -10.06 16.50 3.23
C ILE A 186 -11.09 17.58 3.58
N GLY A 187 -12.37 17.24 3.67
CA GLY A 187 -13.42 18.21 4.02
C GLY A 187 -13.25 18.80 5.41
N SER A 188 -12.95 17.97 6.41
CA SER A 188 -12.67 18.45 7.77
C SER A 188 -11.44 19.36 7.81
N ASN A 189 -10.37 19.02 7.08
CA ASN A 189 -9.17 19.85 6.99
C ASN A 189 -9.45 21.19 6.29
N ALA A 190 -10.22 21.20 5.21
CA ALA A 190 -10.57 22.41 4.47
C ALA A 190 -11.45 23.37 5.28
N LEU A 191 -12.28 22.87 6.20
CA LEU A 191 -13.00 23.71 7.15
C LEU A 191 -12.07 24.41 8.15
N GLN A 192 -10.98 23.76 8.55
CA GLN A 192 -9.99 24.34 9.46
C GLN A 192 -9.01 25.27 8.72
N ASN A 193 -8.70 24.96 7.47
CA ASN A 193 -7.77 25.70 6.62
C ASN A 193 -8.45 26.12 5.31
N PRO A 194 -9.25 27.20 5.34
CA PRO A 194 -9.90 27.72 4.14
C PRO A 194 -8.86 28.03 3.04
N GLY A 195 -9.16 27.61 1.80
CA GLY A 195 -8.24 27.77 0.68
C GLY A 195 -7.24 26.63 0.47
N ALA A 196 -7.19 25.65 1.38
CA ALA A 196 -6.43 24.43 1.13
C ALA A 196 -6.92 23.75 -0.16
N VAL A 197 -8.23 23.57 -0.32
CA VAL A 197 -8.84 22.98 -1.53
C VAL A 197 -9.81 23.99 -2.13
N ALA A 198 -9.83 24.09 -3.46
CA ALA A 198 -10.80 24.93 -4.17
C ALA A 198 -12.24 24.51 -3.81
N PRO A 199 -13.16 25.46 -3.50
CA PRO A 199 -14.50 25.14 -3.03
C PRO A 199 -15.28 24.18 -3.93
N ASP A 200 -15.27 24.40 -5.25
CA ASP A 200 -15.98 23.55 -6.21
C ASP A 200 -15.44 22.13 -6.24
N ARG A 201 -14.09 22.00 -6.17
CA ARG A 201 -13.42 20.70 -6.11
C ARG A 201 -13.80 19.96 -4.83
N LEU A 202 -13.79 20.67 -3.70
CA LEU A 202 -14.20 20.10 -2.41
C LEU A 202 -15.67 19.66 -2.41
N ARG A 203 -16.54 20.47 -3.02
CA ARG A 203 -17.96 20.12 -3.18
C ARG A 203 -18.12 18.83 -3.96
N GLY A 204 -17.45 18.70 -5.12
CA GLY A 204 -17.49 17.48 -5.94
C GLY A 204 -17.07 16.23 -5.18
N ILE A 205 -15.95 16.32 -4.44
CA ILE A 205 -15.45 15.22 -3.59
C ILE A 205 -16.48 14.83 -2.51
N LEU A 206 -17.03 15.80 -1.79
CA LEU A 206 -17.98 15.52 -0.71
C LEU A 206 -19.34 15.05 -1.25
N SER A 207 -19.77 15.51 -2.42
CA SER A 207 -20.97 15.02 -3.09
C SER A 207 -20.84 13.54 -3.45
N LEU A 208 -19.71 13.14 -4.04
CA LEU A 208 -19.42 11.72 -4.32
C LEU A 208 -19.47 10.89 -3.04
N ALA A 209 -18.82 11.34 -1.96
CA ALA A 209 -18.84 10.65 -0.67
C ALA A 209 -20.24 10.62 0.00
N ALA A 210 -21.09 11.61 -0.25
CA ALA A 210 -22.46 11.69 0.27
C ALA A 210 -23.44 10.76 -0.46
N GLU A 211 -23.17 10.47 -1.73
CA GLU A 211 -23.99 9.60 -2.57
C GLU A 211 -23.52 8.14 -2.47
N ASP A 212 -22.23 7.92 -2.71
CA ASP A 212 -21.65 6.60 -2.96
C ASP A 212 -20.76 6.08 -1.82
N GLY A 213 -20.60 6.83 -0.72
CA GLY A 213 -19.74 6.42 0.39
C GLY A 213 -20.10 5.06 0.99
N ASP A 214 -19.09 4.25 1.27
CA ASP A 214 -19.22 2.83 1.67
C ASP A 214 -20.10 2.59 2.90
N THR A 215 -20.16 3.56 3.81
CA THR A 215 -20.94 3.46 5.03
C THR A 215 -21.98 4.56 5.13
N LEU A 216 -23.08 4.27 5.84
CA LEU A 216 -24.08 5.28 6.18
C LEU A 216 -23.46 6.44 6.98
N GLY A 217 -22.50 6.15 7.85
CA GLY A 217 -21.75 7.15 8.60
C GLY A 217 -21.00 8.10 7.68
N THR A 218 -20.28 7.55 6.71
CA THR A 218 -19.53 8.32 5.70
C THR A 218 -20.45 9.25 4.91
N ARG A 219 -21.55 8.71 4.37
CA ARG A 219 -22.52 9.50 3.60
C ARG A 219 -23.15 10.62 4.42
N THR A 220 -23.49 10.34 5.68
CA THR A 220 -24.09 11.33 6.57
C THR A 220 -23.10 12.42 6.95
N ALA A 221 -21.87 12.06 7.31
CA ALA A 221 -20.81 13.01 7.62
C ALA A 221 -20.49 13.91 6.41
N ALA A 222 -20.45 13.36 5.19
CA ALA A 222 -20.22 14.12 3.97
C ALA A 222 -21.32 15.16 3.72
N ARG A 223 -22.61 14.79 3.91
CA ARG A 223 -23.73 15.74 3.83
C ARG A 223 -23.62 16.86 4.87
N SER A 224 -23.23 16.52 6.09
CA SER A 224 -23.01 17.53 7.15
C SER A 224 -21.87 18.49 6.82
N LEU A 225 -20.79 18.00 6.19
CA LEU A 225 -19.68 18.85 5.74
C LEU A 225 -20.10 19.75 4.56
N LEU A 226 -20.88 19.24 3.61
CA LEU A 226 -21.46 20.03 2.52
C LEU A 226 -22.33 21.18 3.03
N ALA A 227 -23.22 20.90 3.98
CA ALA A 227 -24.07 21.93 4.58
C ALA A 227 -23.26 23.03 5.28
N GLN A 228 -22.16 22.67 5.95
CA GLN A 228 -21.26 23.64 6.58
C GLN A 228 -20.47 24.46 5.56
N LEU A 229 -20.05 23.85 4.44
CA LEU A 229 -19.39 24.55 3.35
C LEU A 229 -20.33 25.60 2.72
N ASP A 230 -21.60 25.24 2.53
CA ASP A 230 -22.62 26.11 1.93
C ASP A 230 -22.93 27.30 2.84
N ALA A 231 -23.15 27.05 4.13
CA ALA A 231 -23.41 28.10 5.11
C ALA A 231 -22.28 29.15 5.17
N ARG A 232 -21.01 28.73 5.04
CA ARG A 232 -19.87 29.65 5.03
C ARG A 232 -19.80 30.52 3.77
N ASN A 233 -20.11 29.94 2.61
CA ASN A 233 -20.11 30.70 1.35
C ASN A 233 -21.20 31.78 1.36
N ASP A 234 -22.36 31.47 1.94
CA ASP A 234 -23.47 32.43 2.06
C ASP A 234 -23.15 33.60 3.00
N ASP A 235 -22.41 33.38 4.08
CA ASP A 235 -21.98 34.46 4.99
C ASP A 235 -20.89 35.35 4.36
N THR A 236 -19.94 34.75 3.63
CA THR A 236 -18.86 35.53 2.96
C THR A 236 -19.40 36.41 1.83
N GLY A 237 -20.50 36.01 1.19
CA GLY A 237 -21.20 36.79 0.16
C GLY A 237 -22.04 37.96 0.70
N LYS A 238 -22.38 37.96 2.00
CA LYS A 238 -23.13 39.05 2.65
C LYS A 238 -22.22 40.16 3.17
N ASP A 239 -20.99 39.84 3.57
CA ASP A 239 -20.03 40.83 4.08
C ASP A 239 -19.35 41.68 2.99
N THR A 240 -19.60 41.38 1.71
CA THR A 240 -19.03 42.11 0.56
C THR A 240 -20.02 43.04 -0.17
N GLN A 241 -21.22 43.26 0.41
CA GLN A 241 -22.23 44.21 -0.09
C GLN A 241 -22.31 45.50 0.74
#